data_AF-A0A9X7BIT7-F1
#
_entry.id   AF-A0A9X7BIT7-F1
#
_cell.length_a   1.000
_cell.length_b   1.000
_cell.length_c   1.000
_cell.angle_alpha   90.00
_cell.angle_beta   90.00
_cell.angle_gamma   90.00
#
_symmetry.space_group_name_H-M   'P 1'
#
loop_
_entity.id
_entity.type
_entity.pdbx_description
1 polymer ?
#
loop_
_entity_poly.entity_id
_entity_poly.type
_entity_poly.pdbx_seq_one_letter_code
_entity_poly.pdbx_strand_id
1 'polypeptide(L)'
;MSLKEHAMKEFQEKMTSNESVQGMITTYYEMQNGISGLVGVPNGNSTPVQGILAYTERQLLFYSEVFGKLPISLQIPFHKINEIKEKKQAFALFKTIPAISVSHEDQDVFSTRGDKEEFVRLKEFFEKVKYMSN
;
A
#
# COMPACT_ATOMS: atom_id res chain seq x y z
N MET A 1 21.74 -4.81 4.36
CA MET A 1 20.73 -5.13 3.32
C MET A 1 19.87 -3.90 3.13
N SER A 2 19.50 -3.62 1.88
CA SER A 2 18.60 -2.55 1.47
C SER A 2 17.14 -2.88 1.83
N LEU A 3 16.29 -1.85 1.90
CA LEU A 3 14.85 -2.01 2.13
C LEU A 3 14.21 -3.01 1.14
N LYS A 4 14.67 -3.03 -0.11
CA LYS A 4 14.19 -3.94 -1.15
C LYS A 4 14.58 -5.39 -0.86
N GLU A 5 15.78 -5.65 -0.34
CA GLU A 5 16.22 -7.00 0.03
C GLU A 5 15.43 -7.53 1.23
N HIS A 6 15.18 -6.68 2.23
CA HIS A 6 14.33 -7.05 3.36
C HIS A 6 12.88 -7.29 2.94
N ALA A 7 12.32 -6.43 2.10
CA ALA A 7 10.99 -6.63 1.53
C ALA A 7 10.89 -7.96 0.78
N MET A 8 11.88 -8.29 -0.06
CA MET A 8 11.88 -9.55 -0.80
C MET A 8 11.92 -10.77 0.12
N LYS A 9 12.71 -10.72 1.18
CA LYS A 9 12.76 -11.80 2.19
C LYS A 9 11.41 -11.96 2.87
N GLU A 10 10.80 -10.86 3.33
CA GLU A 10 9.47 -10.87 3.92
C GLU A 10 8.41 -11.44 2.97
N PHE A 11 8.46 -11.05 1.69
CA PHE A 11 7.52 -11.54 0.69
C PHE A 11 7.68 -13.04 0.47
N GLN A 12 8.92 -13.55 0.42
CA GLN A 12 9.19 -14.99 0.29
C GLN A 12 8.62 -15.80 1.46
N GLU A 13 8.64 -15.26 2.68
CA GLU A 13 8.06 -15.92 3.86
C GLU A 13 6.51 -15.95 3.83
N LYS A 14 5.87 -15.04 3.09
CA LYS A 14 4.40 -14.90 2.99
C LYS A 14 3.79 -15.50 1.71
N MET A 15 4.59 -15.68 0.68
CA MET A 15 4.17 -16.28 -0.59
C MET A 15 4.07 -17.80 -0.48
N THR A 16 3.16 -18.39 -1.23
CA THR A 16 3.14 -19.85 -1.42
C THR A 16 4.28 -20.28 -2.36
N SER A 17 4.74 -21.54 -2.28
CA SER A 17 5.93 -22.00 -3.03
C SER A 17 5.85 -21.90 -4.56
N ASN A 18 4.65 -21.72 -5.13
CA ASN A 18 4.42 -21.58 -6.57
C ASN A 18 4.06 -20.15 -6.99
N GLU A 19 4.25 -19.18 -6.10
CA GLU A 19 3.90 -17.78 -6.31
C GLU A 19 5.17 -16.96 -6.53
N SER A 20 5.08 -15.95 -7.39
CA SER A 20 6.23 -15.12 -7.73
C SER A 20 5.87 -13.64 -7.79
N VAL A 21 6.83 -12.79 -7.46
CA VAL A 21 6.65 -11.33 -7.60
C VAL A 21 6.64 -10.98 -9.09
N GLN A 22 5.50 -10.52 -9.57
CA GLN A 22 5.28 -10.12 -10.97
C GLN A 22 5.59 -8.64 -11.22
N GLY A 23 5.43 -7.80 -10.18
CA GLY A 23 5.75 -6.39 -10.25
C GLY A 23 6.03 -5.80 -8.87
N MET A 24 6.83 -4.74 -8.83
CA MET A 24 7.26 -4.10 -7.59
C MET A 24 7.53 -2.60 -7.81
N ILE A 25 7.08 -1.77 -6.88
CA ILE A 25 7.25 -0.32 -6.91
C ILE A 25 7.50 0.23 -5.49
N THR A 26 8.23 1.33 -5.40
CA THR A 26 8.33 2.10 -4.16
C THR A 26 7.13 3.02 -4.03
N THR A 27 6.47 3.04 -2.87
CA THR A 27 5.29 3.89 -2.62
C THR A 27 5.26 4.35 -1.18
N TYR A 28 4.42 5.33 -0.88
CA TYR A 28 4.01 5.66 0.47
C TYR A 28 2.69 4.99 0.80
N TYR A 29 2.58 4.45 2.01
CA TYR A 29 1.41 3.74 2.52
C TYR A 29 0.83 4.44 3.75
N GLU A 30 -0.50 4.45 3.83
CA GLU A 30 -1.27 4.90 4.98
C GLU A 30 -2.50 3.99 5.15
N MET A 31 -2.71 3.47 6.36
CA MET A 31 -3.94 2.77 6.73
C MET A 31 -5.03 3.79 7.09
N GLN A 32 -6.19 3.69 6.47
CA GLN A 32 -7.39 4.43 6.86
C GLN A 32 -8.41 3.44 7.46
N ASN A 33 -8.47 3.42 8.79
CA ASN A 33 -9.47 2.61 9.50
C ASN A 33 -10.87 3.16 9.19
N GLY A 34 -11.80 2.28 8.80
CA GLY A 34 -13.18 2.61 8.48
C GLY A 34 -14.04 3.04 9.67
N ILE A 35 -13.49 3.06 10.90
CA ILE A 35 -14.22 3.43 12.12
C ILE A 35 -13.89 4.87 12.50
N SER A 36 -14.69 5.78 11.95
CA SER A 36 -14.90 7.08 12.58
C SER A 36 -15.60 6.83 13.93
N GLY A 37 -14.84 6.86 15.03
CA GLY A 37 -15.39 6.87 16.38
C GLY A 37 -14.96 5.70 17.26
N LEU A 38 -13.78 5.81 17.87
CA LEU A 38 -13.59 5.43 19.27
C LEU A 38 -12.68 6.46 19.94
N VAL A 39 -13.16 6.92 21.09
CA VAL A 39 -12.71 8.05 21.90
C VAL A 39 -11.28 7.83 22.39
N GLY A 40 -10.40 8.83 22.27
CA GLY A 40 -9.17 8.91 23.09
C GLY A 40 -7.82 9.00 22.37
N VAL A 41 -7.75 8.94 21.04
CA VAL A 41 -6.49 9.19 20.31
C VAL A 41 -6.65 10.39 19.37
N PRO A 42 -6.03 11.54 19.67
CA PRO A 42 -6.06 12.67 18.77
C PRO A 42 -5.16 12.36 17.55
N ASN A 43 -5.73 12.54 16.36
CA ASN A 43 -5.10 12.52 15.03
C ASN A 43 -4.96 11.15 14.34
N GLY A 44 -6.04 10.74 13.67
CA GLY A 44 -6.03 9.76 12.58
C GLY A 44 -5.34 10.24 11.30
N ASN A 45 -4.16 10.88 11.42
CA ASN A 45 -3.23 11.09 10.33
C ASN A 45 -2.04 10.17 10.60
N SER A 46 -2.11 8.93 10.15
CA SER A 46 -0.92 8.08 10.19
C SER A 46 0.06 8.64 9.17
N THR A 47 1.21 9.15 9.64
CA THR A 47 2.25 9.69 8.75
C THR A 47 2.56 8.66 7.66
N PRO A 48 2.36 8.97 6.37
CA PRO A 48 2.54 7.98 5.32
C PRO A 48 3.95 7.40 5.35
N VAL A 49 4.10 6.08 5.34
CA VAL A 49 5.40 5.42 5.44
C VAL A 49 5.88 4.98 4.07
N GLN A 50 7.16 5.20 3.76
CA GLN A 50 7.72 4.72 2.51
C GLN A 50 7.98 3.22 2.61
N GLY A 51 7.64 2.48 1.56
CA GLY A 51 7.88 1.05 1.51
C GLY A 51 7.91 0.53 0.09
N ILE A 52 8.05 -0.78 0.01
CA ILE A 52 8.01 -1.55 -1.22
C ILE A 52 6.65 -2.21 -1.31
N LEU A 53 5.93 -1.93 -2.41
CA LEU A 53 4.69 -2.59 -2.77
C LEU A 53 4.98 -3.55 -3.92
N ALA A 54 4.48 -4.77 -3.81
CA ALA A 54 4.59 -5.80 -4.82
C ALA A 54 3.24 -6.45 -5.09
N TYR A 55 3.09 -7.00 -6.28
CA TYR A 55 1.98 -7.89 -6.60
C TYR A 55 2.49 -9.21 -7.13
N THR A 56 1.71 -10.24 -6.86
CA THR A 56 1.88 -11.60 -7.38
C THR A 56 0.67 -11.98 -8.21
N GLU A 57 0.54 -13.26 -8.55
CA GLU A 57 -0.64 -13.81 -9.20
C GLU A 57 -1.86 -13.89 -8.26
N ARG A 58 -1.68 -13.68 -6.94
CA ARG A 58 -2.70 -13.96 -5.91
C ARG A 58 -2.98 -12.82 -4.94
N GLN A 59 -2.03 -11.92 -4.73
CA GLN A 59 -2.09 -10.95 -3.64
C GLN A 59 -1.22 -9.72 -3.87
N LEU A 60 -1.56 -8.66 -3.16
CA LEU A 60 -0.68 -7.53 -2.90
C LEU A 60 0.14 -7.81 -1.65
N LEU A 61 1.41 -7.39 -1.69
CA LEU A 61 2.33 -7.47 -0.56
C LEU A 61 2.97 -6.09 -0.36
N PHE A 62 3.05 -5.62 0.87
CA PHE A 62 3.73 -4.37 1.18
C PHE A 62 4.66 -4.54 2.37
N TYR A 63 5.84 -3.93 2.29
CA TYR A 63 6.81 -3.92 3.37
C TYR A 63 7.41 -2.53 3.57
N SER A 64 7.48 -2.08 4.81
CA SER A 64 8.11 -0.82 5.20
C SER A 64 8.83 -0.95 6.53
N GLU A 65 9.98 -0.29 6.62
CA GLU A 65 10.72 -0.14 7.87
C GLU A 65 10.56 1.28 8.39
N VAL A 66 10.13 1.39 9.65
CA VAL A 66 10.01 2.67 10.34
C VAL A 66 10.99 2.65 11.52
N PHE A 67 11.92 3.60 11.54
CA PHE A 67 12.95 3.65 12.57
C PHE A 67 12.33 3.69 13.99
N GLY A 68 12.80 2.81 14.87
CA GLY A 68 12.32 2.69 16.24
C GLY A 68 10.92 2.06 16.38
N LYS A 69 10.36 1.47 15.32
CA LYS A 69 9.08 0.75 15.35
C LYS A 69 9.21 -0.62 14.67
N LEU A 70 8.22 -1.48 14.91
CA LEU A 70 8.12 -2.74 14.19
C LEU A 70 7.88 -2.47 12.69
N PRO A 71 8.47 -3.29 11.78
CA PRO A 71 8.18 -3.20 10.36
C PRO A 71 6.68 -3.35 10.08
N ILE A 72 6.20 -2.62 9.09
CA ILE A 72 4.83 -2.76 8.59
C ILE A 72 4.88 -3.76 7.45
N SER A 73 4.09 -4.82 7.56
CA SER A 73 4.04 -5.88 6.58
C SER A 73 2.60 -6.27 6.27
N LEU A 74 2.13 -5.97 5.06
CA LEU A 74 0.75 -6.19 4.64
C LEU A 74 0.68 -7.31 3.62
N GLN A 75 -0.42 -8.04 3.66
CA GLN A 75 -0.77 -9.09 2.72
C GLN A 75 -2.26 -9.00 2.42
N ILE A 76 -2.59 -8.67 1.18
CA ILE A 76 -3.98 -8.48 0.75
C ILE A 76 -4.25 -9.46 -0.40
N PRO A 77 -4.87 -10.62 -0.11
CA PRO A 77 -5.31 -11.54 -1.14
C PRO A 77 -6.30 -10.87 -2.09
N PHE A 78 -6.16 -11.09 -3.40
CA PHE A 78 -7.00 -10.44 -4.40
C PHE A 78 -8.49 -10.72 -4.22
N HIS A 79 -8.85 -11.94 -3.81
CA HIS A 79 -10.25 -12.31 -3.52
C HIS A 79 -10.88 -11.55 -2.34
N LYS A 80 -10.07 -10.84 -1.53
CA LYS A 80 -10.56 -9.96 -0.45
C LYS A 80 -10.66 -8.50 -0.88
N ILE A 81 -10.18 -8.14 -2.06
CA ILE A 81 -10.24 -6.77 -2.56
C ILE A 81 -11.63 -6.52 -3.11
N ASN A 82 -12.34 -5.57 -2.51
CA ASN A 82 -13.67 -5.15 -2.93
C ASN A 82 -13.58 -4.09 -4.03
N GLU A 83 -12.64 -3.14 -3.91
CA GLU A 83 -12.51 -2.03 -4.85
C GLU A 83 -11.07 -1.49 -4.85
N ILE A 84 -10.57 -1.11 -6.03
CA ILE A 84 -9.35 -0.30 -6.19
C ILE A 84 -9.73 0.96 -6.96
N LYS A 85 -9.50 2.14 -6.37
CA LYS A 85 -9.82 3.42 -7.01
C LYS A 85 -8.79 4.51 -6.74
N GLU A 86 -8.75 5.47 -7.66
CA GLU A 86 -8.03 6.72 -7.46
C GLU A 86 -8.84 7.64 -6.54
N LYS A 87 -8.18 8.32 -5.61
CA LYS A 87 -8.77 9.34 -4.75
C LYS A 87 -7.83 10.51 -4.53
N LYS A 88 -8.39 11.62 -4.06
CA LYS A 88 -7.62 12.76 -3.53
C LYS A 88 -7.42 12.55 -2.04
N GLN A 89 -6.17 12.49 -1.60
CA GLN A 89 -5.79 12.39 -0.20
C GLN A 89 -5.31 13.76 0.30
N ALA A 90 -5.74 14.16 1.51
CA ALA A 90 -5.22 15.37 2.15
C ALA A 90 -3.71 15.24 2.41
N PHE A 91 -2.96 16.30 2.12
CA PHE A 91 -1.51 16.35 2.22
C PHE A 91 -1.09 17.74 2.71
N ALA A 92 -0.71 17.87 3.97
CA ALA A 92 -0.52 19.17 4.64
C ALA A 92 -1.78 20.07 4.62
N LEU A 93 -1.71 21.24 5.26
CA LEU A 93 -2.82 22.19 5.29
C LEU A 93 -3.23 22.60 3.87
N PHE A 94 -4.50 22.35 3.52
CA PHE A 94 -5.16 22.76 2.28
C PHE A 94 -4.60 22.22 0.96
N LYS A 95 -3.71 21.21 0.96
CA LYS A 95 -3.32 20.54 -0.29
C LYS A 95 -3.86 19.11 -0.31
N THR A 96 -4.15 18.64 -1.51
CA THR A 96 -4.51 17.25 -1.76
C THR A 96 -3.59 16.68 -2.83
N ILE A 97 -3.20 15.42 -2.67
CA ILE A 97 -2.41 14.68 -3.65
C ILE A 97 -3.23 13.51 -4.21
N PRO A 98 -2.93 13.06 -5.43
CA PRO A 98 -3.51 11.82 -5.93
C PRO A 98 -2.98 10.63 -5.14
N ALA A 99 -3.86 9.66 -4.90
CA ALA A 99 -3.57 8.41 -4.20
C ALA A 99 -4.43 7.28 -4.78
N ILE A 100 -4.01 6.04 -4.56
CA ILE A 100 -4.80 4.84 -4.86
C ILE A 100 -5.28 4.26 -3.54
N SER A 101 -6.60 4.07 -3.39
CA SER A 101 -7.17 3.34 -2.27
C SER A 101 -7.53 1.91 -2.69
N VAL A 102 -7.13 0.95 -1.86
CA VAL A 102 -7.52 -0.46 -1.94
C VAL A 102 -8.48 -0.72 -0.78
N SER A 103 -9.72 -1.01 -1.09
CA SER A 103 -10.77 -1.30 -0.11
C SER A 103 -10.97 -2.80 0.01
N HIS A 104 -10.92 -3.30 1.23
CA HIS A 104 -11.20 -4.67 1.67
C HIS A 104 -12.07 -4.61 2.94
N GLU A 105 -11.74 -5.33 4.01
CA GLU A 105 -12.35 -5.12 5.35
C GLU A 105 -12.00 -3.72 5.90
N ASP A 106 -10.80 -3.22 5.61
CA ASP A 106 -10.33 -1.86 5.87
C ASP A 106 -10.05 -1.10 4.56
N GLN A 107 -9.50 0.11 4.65
CA GLN A 107 -9.00 0.85 3.50
C GLN A 107 -7.51 1.13 3.63
N ASP A 108 -6.75 0.61 2.68
CA ASP A 108 -5.33 0.90 2.51
C ASP A 108 -5.13 1.96 1.44
N VAL A 109 -4.23 2.91 1.67
CA VAL A 109 -3.99 3.99 0.73
C VAL A 109 -2.51 4.10 0.36
N PHE A 110 -2.27 4.18 -0.93
CA PHE A 110 -0.95 4.28 -1.53
C PHE A 110 -0.80 5.60 -2.30
N SER A 111 0.31 6.29 -2.12
CA SER A 111 0.58 7.57 -2.79
C SER A 111 2.06 7.76 -3.07
N THR A 112 2.37 8.81 -3.84
CA THR A 112 3.74 9.22 -4.18
C THR A 112 4.11 10.55 -3.52
N ARG A 113 3.38 10.95 -2.47
CA ARG A 113 3.51 12.25 -1.78
C ARG A 113 3.48 13.46 -2.72
N GLY A 114 2.74 13.35 -3.83
CA GLY A 114 2.54 14.42 -4.80
C GLY A 114 3.49 14.40 -5.99
N ASP A 115 4.40 13.43 -6.09
CA ASP A 115 5.19 13.20 -7.30
C ASP A 115 4.29 12.66 -8.42
N LYS A 116 4.11 13.45 -9.49
CA LYS A 116 3.19 13.13 -10.58
C LYS A 116 3.73 12.03 -11.49
N GLU A 117 5.03 11.97 -11.74
CA GLU A 117 5.62 10.97 -12.64
C GLU A 117 5.61 9.60 -11.98
N GLU A 118 5.99 9.53 -10.71
CA GLU A 118 5.87 8.32 -9.92
C GLU A 118 4.41 7.90 -9.76
N PHE A 119 3.47 8.86 -9.69
CA PHE A 119 2.04 8.51 -9.60
C PHE A 119 1.52 7.83 -10.87
N VAL A 120 2.03 8.20 -12.06
CA VAL A 120 1.70 7.50 -13.30
C VAL A 120 2.15 6.04 -13.22
N ARG A 121 3.37 5.79 -12.73
CA ARG A 121 3.88 4.42 -12.52
C ARG A 121 3.07 3.64 -11.49
N LEU A 122 2.67 4.29 -10.40
CA LEU A 122 1.80 3.70 -9.39
C LEU A 122 0.43 3.33 -9.96
N LYS A 123 -0.12 4.20 -10.83
CA LYS A 123 -1.38 3.93 -11.52
C LYS A 123 -1.26 2.73 -12.45
N GLU A 124 -0.23 2.68 -13.29
CA GLU A 124 0.05 1.54 -14.18
C GLU A 124 0.22 0.24 -13.39
N PHE A 125 0.92 0.29 -12.26
CA PHE A 125 1.04 -0.84 -11.33
C PHE A 125 -0.35 -1.33 -10.89
N PHE A 126 -1.22 -0.44 -10.43
CA PHE A 126 -2.55 -0.82 -9.95
C PHE A 126 -3.53 -1.22 -11.05
N GLU A 127 -3.35 -0.76 -12.29
CA GLU A 127 -4.13 -1.29 -13.44
C GLU A 127 -3.82 -2.77 -13.69
N LYS A 128 -2.56 -3.20 -13.51
CA LYS A 128 -2.22 -4.64 -13.54
C LYS A 128 -2.85 -5.40 -12.39
N VAL A 129 -2.85 -4.82 -11.18
CA VAL A 129 -3.48 -5.43 -9.99
C VAL A 129 -4.98 -5.61 -10.21
N LYS A 130 -5.69 -4.58 -10.69
CA LYS A 130 -7.13 -4.65 -11.00
C LYS A 130 -7.46 -5.77 -11.98
N TYR A 131 -6.63 -5.97 -13.00
CA TYR A 131 -6.82 -7.04 -13.98
C TYR A 131 -6.73 -8.44 -13.34
N MET A 132 -5.92 -8.61 -12.29
CA MET A 132 -5.76 -9.89 -11.60
C MET A 132 -6.73 -10.08 -10.43
N SER A 133 -7.32 -9.00 -9.91
CA SER A 133 -8.28 -9.05 -8.81
C SER A 133 -9.74 -9.20 -9.24
N ASN A 134 -10.00 -9.14 -10.55
CA ASN A 134 -11.30 -9.42 -11.16
C ASN A 134 -11.36 -10.86 -11.67
#